data_AF-A0A942IK39-F1
#
_entry.id   AF-A0A942IK39-F1
#
_cell.length_a   1.000
_cell.length_b   1.000
_cell.length_c   1.000
_cell.angle_alpha   90.00
_cell.angle_beta   90.00
_cell.angle_gamma   90.00
#
_symmetry.space_group_name_H-M   'P 1'
#
loop_
_entity.id
_entity.type
_entity.pdbx_description
1 polymer ?
#
loop_
_entity_poly.entity_id
_entity_poly.type
_entity_poly.pdbx_seq_one_letter_code
_entity_poly.pdbx_strand_id
1 'polypeptide(L)'
;MEKESARSQTLAQLHERRKQVVRLYRQGTKIMQIVTMSGLSYPTVRGAIDLFDAGGWGAIRPAVRGRARGDGRVLSQAQEDTIQRLIID
;
A
#
# COMPACT_ATOMS: atom_id res chain seq x y z
N MET A 1 22.68 8.52 -7.05
CA MET A 1 21.23 8.82 -6.96
C MET A 1 20.74 8.18 -5.69
N GLU A 2 20.44 8.96 -4.65
CA GLU A 2 19.84 8.39 -3.44
C GLU A 2 18.48 7.79 -3.81
N LYS A 3 18.30 6.51 -3.48
CA LYS A 3 17.01 5.84 -3.66
C LYS A 3 16.19 6.10 -2.42
N GLU A 4 15.20 6.96 -2.55
CA GLU A 4 14.25 7.24 -1.48
C GLU A 4 13.56 5.94 -1.04
N SER A 5 13.56 5.67 0.27
CA SER A 5 12.98 4.46 0.84
C SER A 5 11.47 4.46 0.70
N ALA A 6 10.89 3.37 0.20
CA ALA A 6 9.43 3.20 0.18
C ALA A 6 8.80 3.22 1.59
N ARG A 7 9.60 3.01 2.65
CA ARG A 7 9.14 3.03 4.04
C ARG A 7 8.79 4.43 4.52
N SER A 8 9.47 5.47 4.04
CA SER A 8 9.19 6.86 4.39
C SER A 8 8.05 7.47 3.59
N GLN A 9 7.66 6.85 2.46
CA GLN A 9 6.57 7.34 1.62
C GLN A 9 5.20 7.03 2.23
N THR A 10 4.25 7.93 2.02
CA THR A 10 2.83 7.73 2.36
C THR A 10 2.18 6.68 1.46
N LEU A 11 1.07 6.07 1.91
CA LEU A 11 0.32 5.11 1.09
C LEU A 11 -0.21 5.73 -0.21
N ALA A 12 -0.59 7.01 -0.17
CA ALA A 12 -1.03 7.76 -1.34
C ALA A 12 0.11 7.92 -2.36
N GLN A 13 1.31 8.32 -1.91
CA GLN A 13 2.49 8.43 -2.79
C GLN A 13 2.85 7.09 -3.43
N LEU A 14 2.86 6.00 -2.66
CA LEU A 14 3.09 4.66 -3.19
C LEU A 14 2.06 4.26 -4.24
N HIS A 15 0.79 4.60 -4.00
CA HIS A 15 -0.29 4.36 -4.95
C HIS A 15 -0.10 5.14 -6.25
N GLU A 16 0.22 6.44 -6.18
CA GLU A 16 0.51 7.26 -7.36
C GLU A 16 1.69 6.70 -8.17
N ARG A 17 2.76 6.26 -7.51
CA ARG A 17 3.91 5.65 -8.20
C ARG A 17 3.53 4.36 -8.93
N ARG A 18 2.74 3.49 -8.29
CA ARG A 18 2.20 2.28 -8.94
C ARG A 18 1.32 2.64 -10.13
N LYS A 19 0.50 3.69 -10.03
CA LYS A 19 -0.31 4.18 -11.15
C LYS A 19 0.53 4.64 -12.33
N GLN A 20 1.63 5.35 -12.08
CA GLN A 20 2.55 5.78 -13.13
C GLN A 20 3.18 4.58 -13.86
N VAL A 21 3.61 3.56 -13.13
CA VAL A 21 4.12 2.31 -13.71
C VAL A 21 3.10 1.65 -14.63
N VAL A 22 1.87 1.47 -14.14
CA VAL A 22 0.79 0.85 -14.93
C VAL A 22 0.47 1.69 -16.16
N ARG A 23 0.47 3.02 -16.06
CA ARG A 23 0.22 3.90 -17.22
C ARG A 23 1.29 3.74 -18.29
N LEU A 24 2.57 3.70 -17.92
CA LEU A 24 3.67 3.46 -18.86
C LEU A 24 3.59 2.06 -19.48
N TYR A 25 3.23 1.05 -18.69
CA TYR A 25 3.04 -0.31 -19.17
C TYR A 25 1.91 -0.40 -20.21
N ARG A 26 0.75 0.21 -19.92
CA ARG A 26 -0.38 0.28 -20.86
C ARG A 26 -0.08 1.08 -22.13
N GLN A 27 0.90 1.98 -22.10
CA GLN A 27 1.42 2.69 -23.28
C GLN A 27 2.40 1.84 -24.11
N GLY A 28 2.67 0.58 -23.72
CA GLY A 28 3.58 -0.32 -24.44
C GLY A 28 5.06 -0.06 -24.16
N THR A 29 5.39 0.72 -23.11
CA THR A 29 6.78 0.98 -22.73
C THR A 29 7.43 -0.30 -22.21
N LYS A 30 8.64 -0.63 -22.65
CA LYS A 30 9.34 -1.85 -22.21
C LYS A 30 9.66 -1.79 -20.71
N ILE A 31 9.56 -2.91 -20.01
CA ILE A 31 9.72 -2.99 -18.55
C ILE A 31 11.02 -2.31 -18.06
N MET A 32 12.14 -2.56 -18.73
CA MET A 32 13.42 -1.96 -18.35
C MET A 32 13.48 -0.44 -18.58
N GLN A 33 12.75 0.09 -19.56
CA GLN A 33 12.60 1.54 -19.72
C GLN A 33 11.76 2.12 -18.58
N ILE A 34 10.69 1.44 -18.18
CA ILE A 34 9.86 1.84 -17.03
C ILE A 34 10.69 1.87 -15.74
N VAL A 35 11.55 0.87 -15.52
CA VAL A 35 12.49 0.82 -14.39
C VAL A 35 13.37 2.08 -14.36
N THR A 36 13.98 2.43 -15.50
CA THR A 36 14.81 3.62 -15.62
C THR A 36 14.01 4.91 -15.39
N MET A 37 12.84 5.05 -16.02
CA MET A 37 12.00 6.26 -15.95
C MET A 37 11.38 6.47 -14.56
N SER A 38 10.99 5.40 -13.87
CA SER A 38 10.33 5.48 -12.56
C SER A 38 11.30 5.52 -11.39
N GLY A 39 12.58 5.20 -11.61
CA GLY A 39 13.59 5.04 -10.57
C GLY A 39 13.31 3.89 -9.59
N LEU A 40 12.34 3.02 -9.91
CA LEU A 40 11.97 1.86 -9.09
C LEU A 40 12.82 0.64 -9.46
N SER A 41 12.92 -0.33 -8.55
CA SER A 41 13.55 -1.61 -8.88
C SER A 41 12.67 -2.45 -9.80
N TYR A 42 13.30 -3.30 -10.61
CA TYR A 42 12.61 -4.28 -11.46
C TYR A 42 11.49 -5.06 -10.76
N PRO A 43 11.71 -5.70 -9.58
CA PRO A 43 10.63 -6.44 -8.92
C PRO A 43 9.47 -5.55 -8.48
N THR A 44 9.74 -4.28 -8.14
CA THR A 44 8.67 -3.33 -7.80
C THR A 44 7.81 -2.99 -9.02
N VAL A 45 8.44 -2.79 -10.17
CA VAL A 45 7.75 -2.53 -11.44
C VAL A 45 6.93 -3.74 -11.84
N ARG A 46 7.53 -4.94 -11.87
CA ARG A 46 6.85 -6.19 -12.25
C ARG A 46 5.68 -6.48 -11.33
N GLY A 47 5.86 -6.37 -10.00
CA GLY A 47 4.79 -6.58 -9.04
C GLY A 47 3.62 -5.60 -9.17
N ALA A 48 3.88 -4.34 -9.53
CA ALA A 48 2.79 -3.38 -9.78
C ALA A 48 1.98 -3.75 -11.05
N ILE A 49 2.65 -4.27 -12.07
CA ILE A 49 1.99 -4.76 -13.29
C ILE A 49 1.21 -6.04 -13.00
N ASP A 50 1.79 -7.00 -12.28
CA ASP A 50 1.11 -8.26 -11.92
C ASP A 50 -0.15 -8.02 -11.10
N LEU A 51 -0.10 -7.09 -10.13
CA LEU A 51 -1.28 -6.68 -9.36
C LEU A 51 -2.35 -6.07 -10.27
N PHE A 52 -1.95 -5.24 -11.23
CA PHE A 52 -2.88 -4.64 -12.18
C PHE A 52 -3.49 -5.68 -13.12
N ASP A 53 -2.70 -6.61 -13.65
CA ASP A 53 -3.18 -7.68 -14.53
C ASP A 53 -4.16 -8.61 -13.77
N ALA A 54 -3.93 -8.84 -12.48
CA ALA A 54 -4.77 -9.69 -11.64
C ALA A 54 -6.10 -9.04 -11.19
N GLY A 55 -6.13 -7.72 -10.94
CA GLY A 55 -7.30 -7.08 -10.32
C GLY A 55 -7.49 -5.60 -10.64
N GLY A 56 -6.86 -5.12 -11.71
CA GLY A 56 -7.00 -3.76 -12.21
C GLY A 56 -6.53 -2.67 -11.24
N TRP A 57 -7.11 -1.48 -11.38
CA TRP A 57 -6.71 -0.31 -10.58
C TRP A 57 -6.99 -0.44 -9.08
N GLY A 58 -7.94 -1.29 -8.69
CA GLY A 58 -8.23 -1.56 -7.28
C GLY A 58 -7.09 -2.31 -6.61
N ALA A 59 -6.53 -3.30 -7.30
CA ALA A 59 -5.50 -4.20 -6.76
C ALA A 59 -4.13 -3.54 -6.56
N ILE A 60 -3.83 -2.46 -7.28
CA ILE A 60 -2.55 -1.75 -7.09
C ILE A 60 -2.55 -0.87 -5.84
N ARG A 61 -3.70 -0.63 -5.20
CA ARG A 61 -3.81 0.20 -3.99
C ARG A 61 -3.01 -0.47 -2.85
N PRO A 62 -2.04 0.23 -2.24
CA PRO A 62 -1.32 -0.29 -1.09
C PRO A 62 -2.25 -0.61 0.08
N ALA A 63 -2.01 -1.73 0.75
CA ALA A 63 -2.71 -2.08 1.98
C ALA A 63 -2.42 -1.06 3.10
N VAL A 64 -3.36 -0.94 4.03
CA VAL A 64 -3.18 -0.12 5.23
C VAL A 64 -2.01 -0.66 6.04
N ARG A 65 -1.15 0.24 6.56
CA ARG A 65 -0.04 -0.14 7.42
C ARG A 65 -0.52 -0.38 8.84
N GLY A 66 0.14 -1.30 9.54
CA GLY A 66 -0.15 -1.59 10.94
C GLY A 66 -1.34 -2.54 11.12
N ARG A 67 -1.65 -2.83 12.39
CA ARG A 67 -2.81 -3.65 12.75
C ARG A 67 -4.10 -2.88 12.52
N ALA A 68 -5.17 -3.60 12.17
CA ALA A 68 -6.49 -2.99 12.08
C ALA A 68 -6.94 -2.52 13.47
N ARG A 69 -7.82 -1.52 13.51
CA ARG A 69 -8.40 -1.08 14.78
C ARG A 69 -9.16 -2.24 15.42
N GLY A 70 -8.80 -2.56 16.66
CA GLY A 70 -9.41 -3.65 17.41
C GLY A 70 -8.80 -5.04 17.17
N ASP A 71 -7.80 -5.13 16.29
CA ASP A 71 -7.03 -6.35 16.10
C ASP A 71 -6.25 -6.68 17.40
N GLY A 72 -6.46 -7.88 17.93
CA GLY A 72 -5.96 -8.31 19.23
C GLY A 72 -6.79 -7.90 20.45
N ARG A 73 -8.01 -7.35 20.27
CA ARG A 73 -8.93 -7.14 21.40
C ARG A 73 -9.43 -8.48 21.94
N VAL A 74 -9.31 -8.64 23.25
CA VAL A 74 -9.76 -9.85 23.97
C VAL A 74 -11.12 -9.63 24.64
N LEU A 75 -11.45 -8.38 24.95
CA LEU A 75 -12.72 -8.01 25.55
C LEU A 75 -13.77 -7.72 24.47
N SER A 76 -15.00 -8.15 24.74
CA SER A 76 -16.17 -7.72 23.98
C SER A 76 -16.45 -6.23 24.23
N GLN A 77 -17.17 -5.59 23.30
CA GLN A 77 -17.51 -4.16 23.43
C GLN A 77 -18.24 -3.87 24.76
N ALA A 78 -19.16 -4.74 25.19
CA ALA A 78 -19.87 -4.60 26.45
C ALA A 78 -18.94 -4.67 27.68
N GLN A 79 -17.91 -5.51 27.64
CA GLN A 79 -16.89 -5.58 28.70
C GLN A 79 -16.03 -4.31 28.72
N GLU A 80 -15.61 -3.80 27.55
CA GLU A 80 -14.89 -2.53 27.44
C GLU A 80 -15.70 -1.38 28.04
N ASP A 81 -16.98 -1.28 27.68
CA ASP A 81 -17.88 -0.20 28.14
C ASP A 81 -18.11 -0.27 29.65
N THR A 82 -18.23 -1.48 30.20
CA THR A 82 -18.39 -1.70 31.66
C THR A 82 -17.15 -1.23 32.42
N ILE A 83 -15.95 -1.61 31.95
CA ILE A 83 -14.69 -1.21 32.59
C ILE A 83 -14.49 0.31 32.48
N GLN A 84 -14.82 0.92 31.33
CA GLN A 84 -14.70 2.37 31.16
C GLN A 84 -15.57 3.15 32.16
N ARG A 85 -16.81 2.69 32.41
CA ARG A 85 -17.68 3.31 33.42
C ARG A 85 -17.11 3.17 34.83
N LEU A 86 -16.52 2.03 35.17
CA LEU A 86 -15.92 1.77 36.48
C LEU A 86 -14.66 2.61 36.77
N ILE A 87 -13.95 3.08 35.76
CA ILE A 87 -12.73 3.89 35.91
C ILE A 87 -13.03 5.39 36.08
N ILE A 88 -14.20 5.84 35.64
CA ILE A 88 -14.59 7.26 35.65
C ILE A 88 -15.22 7.69 36.99
N ASP A 89 -15.64 6.74 37.83
CA ASP A 89 -16.02 6.97 39.25
C ASP A 89 -14.80 6.97 40.18
#